data_AF-A0A9W4SBB0-F1
#
_entry.id   AF-A0A9W4SBB0-F1
#
_cell.length_a   1.000
_cell.length_b   1.000
_cell.length_c   1.000
_cell.angle_alpha   90.00
_cell.angle_beta   90.00
_cell.angle_gamma   90.00
#
_symmetry.space_group_name_H-M   'P 1'
#
loop_
_entity.id
_entity.type
_entity.pdbx_description
1 polymer ?
#
loop_
_entity_poly.entity_id
_entity_poly.type
_entity_poly.pdbx_seq_one_letter_code
_entity_poly.pdbx_strand_id
1 'polypeptide(L)'
;MGAVKRYPYPKEVWSPAGGWWSRPANWKSNTTIITAGVFVIVGIVWKISAEREWRHNKPNKWIPSMMWSKQFKNGEYKDLKFDKKSNN
;
A
#
# COMPACT_ATOMS: atom_id res chain seq x y z
N MET A 1 -0.64 22.49 10.93
CA MET A 1 -1.03 21.75 12.16
C MET A 1 -0.68 22.64 13.35
N GLY A 2 -1.70 23.01 14.12
CA GLY A 2 -1.79 24.25 14.92
C GLY A 2 -0.80 24.41 16.07
N ALA A 3 -0.37 25.66 16.29
CA ALA A 3 0.55 26.04 17.35
C ALA A 3 -0.23 26.48 18.60
N VAL A 4 -0.60 25.53 19.44
CA VAL A 4 -0.84 25.84 20.86
C VAL A 4 0.52 26.21 21.47
N LYS A 5 0.57 27.28 22.28
CA LYS A 5 1.80 27.73 22.94
C LYS A 5 2.37 26.57 23.76
N ARG A 6 3.67 26.27 23.57
CA ARG A 6 4.36 25.22 24.32
C ARG A 6 4.40 25.59 25.81
N TYR A 7 4.22 24.61 26.67
CA TYR A 7 4.33 24.73 28.12
C TYR A 7 5.35 23.69 28.65
N PRO A 8 5.89 23.88 29.86
CA PRO A 8 6.83 22.92 30.46
C PRO A 8 6.21 21.53 30.57
N TYR A 9 7.00 20.50 30.27
CA TYR A 9 6.61 19.09 30.32
C TYR A 9 7.80 18.25 30.83
N PRO A 10 7.55 17.08 31.45
CA PRO A 10 8.61 16.19 31.92
C PRO A 10 9.34 15.56 30.71
N LYS A 11 10.68 15.63 30.69
CA LYS A 11 11.50 15.16 29.55
C LYS A 11 11.89 13.69 29.67
N GLU A 12 11.79 13.16 30.86
CA GLU A 12 12.11 11.80 31.27
C GLU A 12 10.98 10.80 30.93
N VAL A 13 9.78 11.29 30.64
CA VAL A 13 8.63 10.44 30.28
C VAL A 13 8.75 10.02 28.82
N TRP A 14 8.80 8.71 28.61
CA TRP A 14 8.81 8.09 27.28
C TRP A 14 7.46 7.43 26.96
N SER A 15 7.03 7.56 25.71
CA SER A 15 5.85 6.89 25.16
C SER A 15 6.15 6.44 23.73
N PRO A 16 5.63 5.27 23.30
CA PRO A 16 5.90 4.73 21.96
C PRO A 16 5.38 5.63 20.83
N ALA A 17 4.30 6.37 21.05
CA ALA A 17 3.75 7.31 20.06
C ALA A 17 4.51 8.65 20.03
N GLY A 18 5.49 8.85 20.93
CA GLY A 18 6.12 10.12 21.24
C GLY A 18 5.47 10.82 22.44
N GLY A 19 5.96 12.02 22.74
CA GLY A 19 5.45 12.90 23.79
C GLY A 19 5.12 14.31 23.27
N TRP A 20 5.09 15.27 24.18
CA TRP A 20 4.76 16.67 23.92
C TRP A 20 5.58 17.31 22.77
N TRP A 21 4.89 17.77 21.72
CA TRP A 21 5.45 18.40 20.51
C TRP A 21 6.64 17.68 19.88
N SER A 22 6.58 16.34 19.85
CA SER A 22 7.66 15.50 19.34
C SER A 22 7.98 15.82 17.89
N ARG A 23 9.20 16.33 17.64
CA ARG A 23 9.72 16.59 16.30
C ARG A 23 11.21 16.23 16.25
N PRO A 24 11.55 14.93 16.21
CA PRO A 24 12.94 14.50 16.18
C PRO A 24 13.65 15.03 14.94
N ALA A 25 14.94 15.33 15.04
CA ALA A 25 15.73 15.85 13.92
C ALA A 25 15.74 14.88 12.71
N ASN A 26 15.71 13.58 12.97
CA ASN A 26 15.84 12.52 11.97
C ASN A 26 14.49 11.98 11.44
N TRP A 27 13.38 12.72 11.63
CA TRP A 27 12.04 12.23 11.26
C TRP A 27 11.95 11.81 9.79
N LYS A 28 12.67 12.50 8.88
CA LYS A 28 12.70 12.19 7.45
C LYS A 28 13.28 10.81 7.19
N SER A 29 14.51 10.58 7.65
CA SER A 29 15.21 9.30 7.45
C SER A 29 14.44 8.13 8.06
N ASN A 30 13.91 8.30 9.28
CA ASN A 30 13.11 7.26 9.93
C ASN A 30 11.86 6.92 9.11
N THR A 31 11.16 7.93 8.60
CA THR A 31 9.97 7.73 7.75
C THR A 31 10.33 7.01 6.45
N THR A 32 11.45 7.39 5.82
CA THR A 32 11.93 6.74 4.60
C THR A 32 12.22 5.26 4.82
N ILE A 33 12.92 4.91 5.91
CA ILE A 33 13.27 3.52 6.23
C ILE A 33 12.01 2.68 6.46
N ILE A 34 11.08 3.18 7.27
CA ILE A 34 9.82 2.46 7.56
C ILE A 34 9.00 2.29 6.28
N THR A 35 8.87 3.36 5.49
CA THR A 35 8.12 3.32 4.22
C THR A 35 8.73 2.31 3.25
N ALA A 36 10.05 2.31 3.10
CA ALA A 36 10.77 1.35 2.26
C ALA A 36 10.53 -0.09 2.74
N GLY A 37 10.61 -0.34 4.05
CA GLY A 37 10.32 -1.65 4.65
C GLY A 37 8.89 -2.12 4.36
N VAL A 38 7.91 -1.23 4.50
CA VAL A 38 6.50 -1.53 4.17
C VAL A 38 6.36 -1.90 2.68
N PHE A 39 6.97 -1.15 1.77
CA PHE A 39 6.90 -1.45 0.33
C PHE A 39 7.50 -2.82 -0.02
N VAL A 40 8.62 -3.20 0.60
CA VAL A 40 9.22 -4.53 0.39
C VAL A 40 8.27 -5.63 0.83
N ILE A 41 7.72 -5.51 2.05
CA ILE A 41 6.79 -6.53 2.59
C ILE A 41 5.53 -6.62 1.73
N VAL A 42 4.93 -5.48 1.39
CA VAL A 42 3.74 -5.43 0.52
C VAL A 42 4.03 -6.03 -0.85
N GLY A 43 5.20 -5.76 -1.44
CA GLY A 43 5.59 -6.34 -2.73
C GLY A 43 5.66 -7.87 -2.69
N ILE A 44 6.26 -8.45 -1.64
CA ILE A 44 6.34 -9.91 -1.45
C ILE A 44 4.95 -10.50 -1.26
N VAL A 45 4.15 -9.92 -0.35
CA VAL A 45 2.79 -10.39 -0.06
C VAL A 45 1.91 -10.28 -1.31
N TRP A 46 2.03 -9.20 -2.08
CA TRP A 46 1.30 -9.01 -3.32
C TRP A 46 1.66 -10.08 -4.35
N LYS A 47 2.95 -10.40 -4.51
CA LYS A 47 3.40 -11.46 -5.42
C LYS A 47 2.80 -12.81 -5.04
N ILE A 48 2.83 -13.17 -3.76
CA ILE A 48 2.22 -14.41 -3.24
C ILE A 48 0.69 -14.40 -3.44
N SER A 49 0.05 -13.28 -3.13
CA SER A 49 -1.40 -13.12 -3.28
C SER A 49 -1.83 -13.28 -4.74
N ALA A 50 -1.12 -12.65 -5.68
CA ALA A 50 -1.41 -12.73 -7.11
C ALA A 50 -1.20 -14.14 -7.68
N GLU A 51 -0.22 -14.90 -7.18
CA GLU A 51 0.02 -16.30 -7.58
C GLU A 51 -1.06 -17.26 -7.04
N ARG A 52 -1.60 -16.98 -5.85
CA ARG A 52 -2.64 -17.78 -5.20
C ARG A 52 -4.06 -17.40 -5.59
N GLU A 53 -4.23 -16.24 -6.24
CA GLU A 53 -5.54 -15.78 -6.68
C GLU A 53 -6.10 -16.71 -7.78
N TRP A 54 -7.28 -17.26 -7.52
CA TRP A 54 -8.04 -18.06 -8.48
C TRP A 54 -9.46 -17.51 -8.60
N ARG A 55 -9.94 -17.28 -9.82
CA ARG A 55 -11.30 -16.87 -10.12
C ARG A 55 -12.04 -17.99 -10.83
N HIS A 56 -13.18 -18.37 -10.26
CA HIS A 56 -14.07 -19.36 -10.87
C HIS A 56 -14.86 -18.77 -12.04
N ASN A 57 -15.16 -17.46 -11.97
CA ASN A 57 -15.93 -16.75 -12.99
C ASN A 57 -15.08 -15.68 -13.65
N LYS A 58 -15.27 -15.52 -14.97
CA LYS A 58 -14.68 -14.43 -15.71
C LYS A 58 -15.31 -13.09 -15.32
N PRO A 59 -14.52 -12.02 -15.21
CA PRO A 59 -15.04 -10.68 -14.98
C PRO A 59 -15.81 -10.17 -16.20
N ASN A 60 -16.85 -9.39 -15.93
CA ASN A 60 -17.73 -8.79 -16.94
C ASN A 60 -17.27 -7.40 -17.43
N LYS A 61 -16.27 -6.81 -16.76
CA LYS A 61 -15.71 -5.50 -17.06
C LYS A 61 -14.23 -5.47 -16.71
N TRP A 62 -13.51 -4.50 -17.27
CA TRP A 62 -12.11 -4.30 -16.93
C TRP A 62 -11.94 -3.97 -15.45
N ILE A 63 -11.01 -4.67 -14.79
CA ILE A 63 -10.59 -4.40 -13.41
C ILE A 63 -9.05 -4.41 -13.33
N PRO A 64 -8.43 -3.57 -12.49
CA PRO A 64 -6.98 -3.46 -12.42
C PRO A 64 -6.26 -4.78 -12.17
N SER A 65 -6.85 -5.68 -11.37
CA SER A 65 -6.23 -6.95 -11.00
C SER A 65 -6.00 -7.92 -12.15
N MET A 66 -6.63 -7.70 -13.30
CA MET A 66 -6.32 -8.41 -14.54
C MET A 66 -4.87 -8.23 -14.97
N MET A 67 -4.22 -7.12 -14.64
CA MET A 67 -2.83 -6.83 -15.03
C MET A 67 -1.81 -7.75 -14.37
N TRP A 68 -2.10 -8.28 -13.18
CA TRP A 68 -1.17 -9.10 -12.41
C TRP A 68 -1.66 -10.52 -12.13
N SER A 69 -2.95 -10.80 -12.28
CA SER A 69 -3.52 -12.10 -11.96
C SER A 69 -3.09 -13.21 -12.93
N LYS A 70 -2.84 -14.40 -12.38
CA LYS A 70 -2.26 -15.55 -13.10
C LYS A 70 -3.11 -16.02 -14.28
N GLN A 71 -4.44 -16.10 -14.12
CA GLN A 71 -5.34 -16.62 -15.17
C GLN A 71 -5.34 -15.74 -16.44
N PHE A 72 -5.16 -14.43 -16.27
CA PHE A 72 -5.06 -13.47 -17.37
C PHE A 72 -3.70 -13.55 -18.06
N LYS A 73 -2.61 -13.72 -17.29
CA LYS A 73 -1.25 -13.90 -17.83
C LYS A 73 -1.06 -15.23 -18.56
N ASN A 74 -1.62 -16.31 -18.03
CA ASN A 74 -1.56 -17.64 -18.61
C ASN A 74 -2.44 -17.78 -19.86
N GLY A 75 -3.32 -16.81 -20.09
CA GLY A 75 -4.15 -16.74 -21.28
C GLY A 75 -5.35 -17.69 -21.28
N GLU A 76 -5.81 -18.09 -20.10
CA GLU A 76 -7.10 -18.79 -19.93
C GLU A 76 -8.28 -17.90 -20.40
N TYR A 77 -8.11 -16.58 -20.31
CA TYR A 77 -9.08 -15.58 -20.74
C TYR A 77 -8.60 -14.73 -21.93
N LYS A 78 -7.92 -15.35 -22.92
CA LYS A 78 -7.40 -14.66 -24.14
C LYS A 78 -8.49 -14.01 -25.00
N ASP A 79 -9.72 -14.52 -24.92
CA ASP A 79 -10.90 -14.03 -25.62
C ASP A 79 -11.39 -12.67 -25.10
N LEU A 80 -11.04 -12.33 -23.85
CA LEU A 80 -11.44 -11.10 -23.22
C LEU A 80 -10.58 -9.90 -23.71
N LYS A 81 -10.90 -9.38 -24.89
CA LYS A 81 -10.40 -8.10 -25.38
C LYS A 81 -11.15 -6.96 -24.70
N PHE A 82 -10.66 -6.51 -23.56
CA PHE A 82 -11.24 -5.35 -22.87
C PHE A 82 -10.75 -4.06 -23.51
N ASP A 83 -11.53 -3.56 -24.46
CA ASP A 83 -11.31 -2.25 -25.06
C ASP A 83 -11.69 -1.16 -24.04
N LYS A 84 -10.77 -0.20 -23.80
CA LYS A 84 -10.97 0.94 -22.90
C LYS A 84 -12.18 1.80 -23.31
N LYS A 85 -12.66 1.61 -24.54
CA LYS A 85 -13.77 2.33 -25.18
C LYS A 85 -15.18 1.80 -24.87
N SER A 86 -15.34 0.72 -24.11
CA SER A 86 -16.66 0.07 -23.86
C SER A 86 -17.55 0.76 -22.80
N ASN A 87 -17.12 1.88 -22.21
CA ASN A 87 -17.96 2.66 -21.30
C ASN A 87 -18.51 3.89 -22.06
N ASN A 88 -19.63 3.69 -22.75
CA ASN A 88 -20.61 4.76 -22.99
C ASN A 88 -21.43 4.95 -21.72
#